data_AF-A0AAI9R647-F1
#
_entry.id   AF-A0AAI9R647-F1
#
_cell.length_a   1.000
_cell.length_b   1.000
_cell.length_c   1.000
_cell.angle_alpha   90.00
_cell.angle_beta   90.00
_cell.angle_gamma   90.00
#
_symmetry.space_group_name_H-M   'P 1'
#
loop_
_entity.id
_entity.type
_entity.pdbx_description
1 polymer ?
#
loop_
_entity_poly.entity_id
_entity_poly.type
_entity_poly.pdbx_seq_one_letter_code
_entity_poly.pdbx_strand_id
1 'polypeptide(L)' 'RFAGDQYHLPNTGLGEYVYGWWVIDIDGDQIADGTDPANWDTDGDWLNDFFEIEDDMLDGVRGNSGSPIRYDDRTTS' A
#
# COMPACT_ATOMS: atom_id res chain seq x y z
N ARG A 1 25.45 -1.21 4.56
CA ARG A 1 24.86 0.09 4.14
C ARG A 1 23.43 -0.23 3.73
N PHE A 2 22.43 0.39 4.35
CA PHE A 2 21.00 0.09 4.17
C PHE A 2 20.32 1.10 3.23
N ALA A 3 21.02 1.52 2.18
CA ALA A 3 20.50 2.49 1.22
C ALA A 3 20.98 2.10 -0.18
N GLY A 4 20.03 1.95 -1.09
CA GLY A 4 20.26 1.66 -2.51
C GLY A 4 20.45 0.18 -2.90
N ASP A 5 19.99 -0.79 -2.10
CA ASP A 5 19.93 -2.20 -2.54
C ASP A 5 18.49 -2.52 -3.00
N GLN A 6 18.35 -3.08 -4.19
CA GLN A 6 17.05 -3.27 -4.86
C GLN A 6 16.14 -4.30 -4.17
N TYR A 7 16.63 -4.98 -3.13
CA TYR A 7 15.94 -6.05 -2.40
C TYR A 7 15.73 -5.73 -0.91
N HIS A 8 15.37 -4.49 -0.57
CA HIS A 8 14.91 -4.14 0.78
C HIS A 8 13.58 -3.39 0.77
N LEU A 9 12.82 -3.54 1.86
CA LEU A 9 11.70 -2.63 2.16
C LEU A 9 12.23 -1.19 2.12
N PRO A 10 11.48 -0.24 1.54
CA PRO A 10 11.97 1.12 1.29
C PRO A 10 12.31 1.81 2.61
N ASN A 11 13.42 2.55 2.63
CA ASN A 11 13.75 3.44 3.74
C ASN A 11 13.11 4.82 3.52
N THR A 12 11.86 4.96 3.91
CA THR A 12 11.08 6.22 3.77
C THR A 12 11.76 7.40 4.47
N GLY A 13 12.48 7.16 5.58
CA GLY A 13 13.28 8.18 6.29
C GLY A 13 14.48 8.72 5.52
N LEU A 14 14.84 8.11 4.38
CA LEU A 14 15.91 8.54 3.47
C LEU A 14 15.38 8.96 2.08
N GLY A 15 14.06 8.99 1.88
CA GLY A 15 13.44 9.34 0.60
C GLY A 15 13.45 8.19 -0.43
N GLU A 16 13.55 6.94 0.04
CA GLU A 16 13.31 5.76 -0.80
C GLU A 16 11.82 5.42 -0.83
N TYR A 17 11.30 5.03 -1.99
CA TYR A 17 9.89 4.69 -2.21
C TYR A 17 9.80 3.29 -2.84
N VAL A 18 8.77 2.48 -2.48
CA VAL A 18 8.41 1.31 -3.30
C VAL A 18 7.91 1.83 -4.64
N TYR A 19 8.25 1.14 -5.72
CA TYR A 19 7.73 1.47 -7.04
C TYR A 19 6.20 1.29 -7.05
N GLY A 20 5.46 2.40 -7.22
CA GLY A 20 4.01 2.43 -7.49
C GLY A 20 3.19 3.11 -6.37
N TRP A 21 3.31 2.63 -5.14
CA TRP A 21 2.64 3.15 -3.95
C TRP A 21 2.65 4.67 -3.76
N TRP A 22 3.84 5.29 -3.83
CA TRP A 22 3.96 6.74 -3.62
C TRP A 22 3.17 7.59 -4.63
N VAL A 23 2.85 7.04 -5.80
CA VAL A 23 2.10 7.74 -6.86
C VAL A 23 0.66 7.98 -6.44
N ILE A 24 0.15 7.17 -5.51
CA ILE A 24 -1.24 7.18 -5.07
C ILE A 24 -1.37 7.49 -3.56
N ASP A 25 -0.30 7.85 -2.86
CA ASP A 25 -0.34 8.49 -1.53
C ASP A 25 -0.69 9.99 -1.71
N ILE A 26 -1.96 10.36 -1.58
CA ILE A 26 -2.47 11.70 -1.88
C ILE A 26 -2.36 12.62 -0.66
N ASP A 27 -2.46 12.08 0.56
CA ASP A 27 -2.48 12.85 1.80
C ASP A 27 -1.13 12.89 2.54
N GLY A 28 -0.14 12.11 2.08
CA GLY A 28 1.22 12.09 2.60
C GLY A 28 1.35 11.36 3.94
N ASP A 29 0.37 10.53 4.30
CA ASP A 29 0.38 9.74 5.53
C ASP A 29 1.25 8.48 5.43
N GLN A 30 1.85 8.24 4.26
CA GLN A 30 2.60 7.02 3.98
C GLN A 30 1.68 5.80 4.03
N ILE A 31 0.54 5.89 3.33
CA ILE A 31 -0.41 4.84 2.95
C ILE A 31 -0.93 5.19 1.54
N ALA A 32 -1.17 4.21 0.67
CA ALA A 32 -1.63 4.44 -0.70
C ALA A 32 -3.14 4.52 -0.76
N ASP A 33 -3.64 5.51 -1.47
CA ASP A 33 -5.06 5.81 -1.56
C ASP A 33 -5.72 5.02 -2.68
N GLY A 34 -6.33 3.91 -2.29
CA GLY A 34 -7.24 3.15 -3.13
C GLY A 34 -6.58 1.97 -3.82
N THR A 35 -7.19 0.81 -3.63
CA THR A 35 -6.99 -0.40 -4.43
C THR A 35 -8.13 -0.54 -5.45
N ASP A 36 -7.83 -1.02 -6.66
CA ASP A 36 -8.81 -1.42 -7.67
C ASP A 36 -9.05 -2.93 -7.57
N PRO A 37 -10.25 -3.40 -7.14
CA PRO A 37 -10.55 -4.83 -7.05
C PRO A 37 -10.49 -5.58 -8.39
N ALA A 38 -10.48 -4.87 -9.52
CA ALA A 38 -10.34 -5.44 -10.85
C ALA A 38 -8.88 -5.47 -11.34
N ASN A 39 -7.96 -4.85 -10.61
CA ASN A 39 -6.52 -4.94 -10.84
C ASN A 39 -5.95 -6.12 -10.02
N TRP A 40 -4.80 -6.62 -10.46
CA TRP A 40 -4.08 -7.67 -9.74
C TRP A 40 -3.22 -7.07 -8.62
N ASP A 41 -2.65 -5.89 -8.84
CA ASP A 41 -1.72 -5.18 -7.96
C ASP A 41 -1.78 -3.68 -8.32
N THR A 42 -2.41 -2.87 -7.47
CA THR A 42 -2.65 -1.45 -7.75
C THR A 42 -1.45 -0.57 -7.42
N ASP A 43 -0.68 -0.89 -6.38
CA ASP A 43 0.45 -0.09 -5.92
C ASP A 43 1.83 -0.67 -6.28
N GLY A 44 1.88 -1.80 -7.00
CA GLY A 44 3.08 -2.36 -7.60
C GLY A 44 3.99 -3.11 -6.62
N ASP A 45 3.48 -3.49 -5.45
CA ASP A 45 4.27 -4.13 -4.38
C ASP A 45 4.30 -5.67 -4.46
N TRP A 46 3.61 -6.23 -5.46
CA TRP A 46 3.45 -7.66 -5.76
C TRP A 46 2.57 -8.45 -4.76
N LEU A 47 1.82 -7.75 -3.92
CA LEU A 47 0.67 -8.32 -3.23
C LEU A 47 -0.57 -8.16 -4.11
N ASN A 48 -1.56 -9.00 -3.83
CA ASN A 48 -2.75 -9.05 -4.66
C ASN A 48 -3.88 -8.22 -4.03
N ASP A 49 -4.48 -7.33 -4.83
CA ASP A 49 -5.56 -6.43 -4.43
C ASP A 49 -6.70 -7.16 -3.67
N PHE A 50 -7.06 -8.39 -4.05
CA PHE A 50 -8.10 -9.14 -3.31
C PHE A 50 -7.71 -9.46 -1.87
N PHE A 51 -6.45 -9.83 -1.61
CA PHE A 51 -6.01 -10.15 -0.25
C PHE A 51 -5.97 -8.90 0.63
N GLU A 52 -5.54 -7.77 0.07
CA GLU A 52 -5.44 -6.49 0.78
C GLU A 52 -6.84 -5.98 1.16
N ILE A 53 -7.79 -6.06 0.23
CA ILE A 53 -9.19 -5.73 0.50
C ILE A 53 -9.78 -6.64 1.58
N GLU A 54 -9.56 -7.96 1.50
CA GLU A 54 -10.11 -8.89 2.50
C GLU A 54 -9.54 -8.64 3.91
N ASP A 55 -8.26 -8.29 4.03
CA ASP A 55 -7.59 -7.99 5.30
C ASP A 55 -8.15 -6.69 5.92
N ASP A 56 -8.20 -5.60 5.14
CA ASP A 56 -8.79 -4.32 5.56
C ASP A 56 -10.27 -4.50 6.00
N MET A 57 -11.01 -5.40 5.33
CA MET A 57 -12.42 -5.71 5.67
C MET A 57 -12.57 -6.64 6.88
N LEU A 58 -11.52 -7.37 7.28
CA LEU A 58 -11.54 -8.31 8.40
C LEU A 58 -11.50 -7.58 9.74
N ASP A 59 -10.65 -6.57 9.87
CA ASP A 59 -10.42 -5.85 11.13
C ASP A 59 -10.75 -4.35 11.08
N GLY A 60 -11.01 -3.80 9.89
CA GLY A 60 -11.33 -2.39 9.68
C GLY A 60 -10.13 -1.46 9.86
N VAL A 61 -8.92 -2.00 9.99
CA VAL A 61 -7.67 -1.25 10.05
C VAL A 61 -7.13 -1.17 8.63
N ARG A 62 -6.86 0.06 8.17
CA ARG A 62 -6.45 0.31 6.79
C ARG A 62 -4.94 0.20 6.65
N GLY A 63 -4.46 -0.49 5.61
CA GLY A 63 -3.03 -0.54 5.26
C GLY A 63 -2.15 -1.17 6.35
N ASN A 64 -2.73 -2.03 7.18
CA ASN A 64 -2.00 -2.84 8.17
C ASN A 64 -1.61 -4.21 7.64
N SER A 65 -2.04 -4.53 6.41
CA SER A 65 -1.63 -5.72 5.70
C SER A 65 -0.13 -5.66 5.37
N GLY A 66 0.41 -6.71 4.74
CA GLY A 66 1.78 -6.68 4.20
C GLY A 66 2.02 -5.57 3.17
N SER A 67 0.93 -4.98 2.66
CA SER A 67 0.90 -3.85 1.74
C SER A 67 0.40 -2.58 2.44
N PRO A 68 1.01 -1.43 2.12
CA PRO A 68 0.58 -0.13 2.60
C PRO A 68 -0.54 0.49 1.74
N ILE A 69 -1.26 -0.26 0.89
CA ILE A 69 -2.47 0.21 0.20
C ILE A 69 -3.71 0.07 1.10
N ARG A 70 -4.64 1.04 1.00
CA ARG A 70 -5.94 0.99 1.68
C ARG A 70 -7.10 0.84 0.71
N TYR A 71 -8.09 0.04 1.08
CA TYR A 71 -9.37 -0.02 0.38
C TYR A 71 -10.36 1.02 0.91
N ASP A 72 -10.82 1.91 0.04
CA ASP A 72 -11.87 2.89 0.34
C ASP A 72 -13.22 2.42 -0.21
N ASP A 73 -13.96 1.68 0.60
CA ASP A 73 -15.34 1.31 0.29
C ASP A 73 -16.34 2.46 0.55
N ARG A 74 -15.87 3.59 1.11
CA ARG A 74 -16.67 4.73 1.60
C ARG A 74 -17.81 4.32 2.56
N THR A 75 -17.79 3.11 3.11
CA THR A 75 -18.77 2.62 4.08
C THR A 75 -18.26 2.65 5.52
N THR A 76 -16.94 2.79 5.68
CA THR A 76 -16.29 3.02 6.97
C THR A 76 -16.55 4.47 7.45
N SER A 77 -17.37 4.59 8.50
CA SER A 77 -17.74 5.85 9.18
C SER A 77 -16.76 6.27 10.27
#